data_AF-A0A559TEG0-F1
#
_entry.id   AF-A0A559TEG0-F1
#
_cell.length_a   1.000
_cell.length_b   1.000
_cell.length_c   1.000
_cell.angle_alpha   90.00
_cell.angle_beta   90.00
_cell.angle_gamma   90.00
#
_symmetry.space_group_name_H-M   'P 1'
#
loop_
_entity.id
_entity.type
_entity.pdbx_description
1 polymer ?
#
loop_
_entity_poly.entity_id
_entity_poly.type
_entity_poly.pdbx_seq_one_letter_code
_entity_poly.pdbx_strand_id
1 'polypeptide(L)'
;MRRTYSQIDMDERRKIARWRAAGLSATVIAEKLGRHRSTIFRELKRNAFEDPQMPNLSGYYCVTANEMARERRAKLRKLARFVHVRQAVIERIVHGWSPQQIAGRMRLERHPICVSYETIYKFAYSADGQAIKLRRHLPERRARRRPRHARRRHGRRFSPELNILHRPDTVAERKQFGHWECDLIQFRKKFGKANVTWANAHTSPWQRPRRKKARGARQANRLSDRTGPDPSASTEADSQSHSHWP
;
A
#
# COMPACT_ATOMS: atom_id res chain seq x y z
N MET A 1 -27.36 3.26 -1.37
CA MET A 1 -26.08 2.60 -1.74
C MET A 1 -25.59 3.13 -3.09
N ARG A 2 -24.39 3.73 -3.17
CA ARG A 2 -23.77 4.07 -4.47
C ARG A 2 -23.48 2.77 -5.21
N ARG A 3 -24.19 2.50 -6.31
CA ARG A 3 -23.89 1.35 -7.19
C ARG A 3 -22.60 1.67 -7.95
N THR A 4 -21.46 1.26 -7.41
CA THR A 4 -20.20 1.26 -8.14
C THR A 4 -20.26 0.20 -9.22
N TYR A 5 -20.10 0.60 -10.47
CA TYR A 5 -20.04 -0.32 -11.60
C TYR A 5 -18.80 -1.23 -11.46
N SER A 6 -19.04 -2.51 -11.23
CA SER A 6 -18.00 -3.54 -11.17
C SER A 6 -18.17 -4.51 -12.34
N GLN A 7 -17.07 -4.79 -13.04
CA GLN A 7 -17.06 -5.80 -14.10
C GLN A 7 -17.24 -7.19 -13.52
N ILE A 8 -17.64 -8.14 -14.37
CA ILE A 8 -17.53 -9.56 -14.01
C ILE A 8 -16.05 -9.94 -14.06
N ASP A 9 -15.50 -10.41 -12.95
CA ASP A 9 -14.10 -10.85 -12.87
C ASP A 9 -13.91 -12.30 -13.39
N MET A 10 -12.71 -12.85 -13.28
CA MET A 10 -12.43 -14.23 -13.71
C MET A 10 -13.05 -15.29 -12.77
N ASP A 11 -13.09 -15.01 -11.46
CA ASP A 11 -13.60 -15.93 -10.45
C ASP A 11 -15.14 -16.03 -10.50
N GLU A 12 -15.82 -14.90 -10.69
CA GLU A 12 -17.24 -14.81 -10.99
C GLU A 12 -17.55 -15.59 -12.29
N ARG A 13 -16.75 -15.45 -13.36
CA ARG A 13 -16.93 -16.28 -14.57
C ARG A 13 -16.74 -17.77 -14.32
N ARG A 14 -15.77 -18.16 -13.48
CA ARG A 14 -15.56 -19.57 -13.09
C ARG A 14 -16.77 -20.12 -12.32
N LYS A 15 -17.36 -19.33 -11.42
CA LYS A 15 -18.60 -19.68 -10.71
C LYS A 15 -19.78 -19.82 -11.67
N ILE A 16 -19.95 -18.87 -12.59
CA ILE A 16 -21.01 -18.92 -13.62
C ILE A 16 -20.88 -20.20 -14.45
N ALA A 17 -19.67 -20.53 -14.92
CA ALA A 17 -19.44 -21.76 -15.70
C ALA A 17 -19.78 -23.02 -14.91
N ARG A 18 -19.34 -23.12 -13.64
CA ARG A 18 -19.66 -24.25 -12.75
C ARG A 18 -21.16 -24.42 -12.55
N TRP A 19 -21.87 -23.33 -12.27
CA TRP A 19 -23.31 -23.39 -12.05
C TRP A 19 -24.11 -23.63 -13.33
N ARG A 20 -23.60 -23.18 -14.48
CA ARG A 20 -24.18 -23.54 -15.78
C ARG A 20 -24.02 -25.03 -16.09
N ALA A 21 -22.85 -25.61 -15.81
CA ALA A 21 -22.64 -27.05 -15.94
C ALA A 21 -23.57 -27.87 -15.02
N ALA A 22 -23.90 -27.32 -13.84
CA ALA A 22 -24.87 -27.91 -12.91
C ALA A 22 -26.35 -27.63 -13.28
N GLY A 23 -26.63 -27.01 -14.43
CA GLY A 23 -28.00 -26.78 -14.91
C GLY A 23 -28.75 -25.61 -14.26
N LEU A 24 -28.07 -24.74 -13.49
CA LEU A 24 -28.75 -23.62 -12.83
C LEU A 24 -29.21 -22.55 -13.84
N SER A 25 -30.37 -21.96 -13.54
CA SER A 25 -30.93 -20.85 -14.31
C SER A 25 -30.15 -19.55 -14.07
N ALA A 26 -30.17 -18.65 -15.06
CA ALA A 26 -29.51 -17.36 -14.95
C ALA A 26 -30.03 -16.49 -13.79
N THR A 27 -31.27 -16.71 -13.34
CA THR A 27 -31.87 -16.01 -12.19
C THR A 27 -31.21 -16.45 -10.89
N VAL A 28 -31.10 -17.76 -10.66
CA VAL A 28 -30.46 -18.32 -9.45
C VAL A 28 -28.97 -17.97 -9.41
N ILE A 29 -28.30 -17.99 -10.56
CA ILE A 29 -26.90 -17.55 -10.68
C ILE A 29 -26.75 -16.08 -10.26
N ALA A 30 -27.68 -15.22 -10.67
CA ALA A 30 -27.64 -13.79 -10.36
C ALA A 30 -27.84 -13.54 -8.86
N GLU A 31 -28.78 -14.24 -8.23
CA GLU A 31 -29.01 -14.20 -6.78
C GLU A 31 -27.76 -14.65 -6.00
N LYS A 32 -27.17 -15.79 -6.37
CA LYS A 32 -25.95 -16.30 -5.72
C LYS A 32 -24.74 -15.38 -5.86
N LEU A 33 -24.64 -14.62 -6.95
CA LEU A 33 -23.57 -13.64 -7.18
C LEU A 33 -23.87 -12.25 -6.59
N GLY A 34 -25.10 -12.00 -6.12
CA GLY A 34 -25.53 -10.65 -5.74
C GLY A 34 -25.51 -9.67 -6.92
N ARG A 35 -25.75 -10.15 -8.15
CA ARG A 35 -25.76 -9.34 -9.38
C ARG A 35 -27.16 -9.29 -9.97
N HIS A 36 -27.42 -8.28 -10.79
CA HIS A 36 -28.71 -8.19 -11.49
C HIS A 36 -28.85 -9.30 -12.55
N ARG A 37 -30.04 -9.90 -12.68
CA ARG A 37 -30.35 -10.96 -13.67
C ARG A 37 -29.92 -10.58 -15.09
N SER A 38 -30.20 -9.35 -15.53
CA SER A 38 -29.81 -8.88 -16.87
C SER A 38 -28.29 -8.80 -17.07
N THR A 39 -27.50 -8.67 -16.02
CA THR A 39 -26.04 -8.66 -16.11
C THR A 39 -25.54 -10.06 -16.48
N ILE A 40 -26.03 -11.09 -15.79
CA ILE A 40 -25.72 -12.49 -16.08
C ILE A 40 -26.23 -12.89 -17.47
N PHE A 41 -27.45 -12.49 -17.82
CA PHE A 41 -28.00 -12.78 -19.16
C PHE A 41 -27.16 -12.16 -20.28
N ARG A 42 -26.73 -10.90 -20.13
CA ARG A 42 -25.86 -10.25 -21.12
C ARG A 42 -24.47 -10.87 -21.18
N GLU A 43 -23.91 -11.31 -20.06
CA GLU A 43 -22.63 -12.02 -20.02
C GLU A 43 -22.71 -13.32 -20.81
N LEU A 44 -23.72 -14.15 -20.52
CA LEU A 44 -23.94 -15.43 -21.19
C LEU A 44 -24.20 -15.23 -22.69
N LYS A 45 -25.03 -14.26 -23.08
CA LYS A 45 -25.33 -13.99 -24.49
C LYS A 45 -24.14 -13.46 -25.28
N ARG A 46 -23.28 -12.65 -24.66
CA ARG A 46 -22.16 -11.99 -25.37
C ARG A 46 -20.89 -12.82 -25.43
N ASN A 47 -20.71 -13.73 -24.48
CA ASN A 47 -19.46 -14.46 -24.27
C ASN A 47 -19.68 -15.99 -24.28
N ALA A 48 -20.72 -16.47 -24.97
CA ALA A 48 -20.84 -17.87 -25.33
C ALA A 48 -19.96 -18.17 -26.54
N PHE A 49 -19.32 -19.34 -26.51
CA PHE A 49 -18.56 -19.87 -27.64
C PHE A 49 -19.48 -20.78 -28.44
N GLU A 50 -19.58 -20.53 -29.74
CA GLU A 50 -20.37 -21.33 -30.67
C GLU A 50 -19.43 -21.83 -31.77
N ASP A 51 -19.38 -23.15 -31.97
CA ASP A 51 -18.62 -23.79 -33.03
C ASP A 51 -19.61 -24.40 -34.05
N PRO A 52 -19.63 -23.92 -35.31
CA PRO A 52 -20.52 -24.46 -36.35
C PRO A 52 -20.24 -25.90 -36.75
N GLN A 53 -19.00 -26.37 -36.57
CA GLN A 53 -18.56 -27.71 -36.97
C GLN A 53 -18.73 -28.73 -35.83
N MET A 54 -18.66 -28.27 -34.58
CA MET A 54 -18.86 -29.12 -33.39
C MET A 54 -19.90 -28.53 -32.44
N PRO A 55 -21.20 -28.77 -32.69
CA PRO A 55 -22.29 -28.27 -31.83
C PRO A 55 -22.16 -28.71 -30.36
N ASN A 56 -21.61 -29.90 -30.12
CA ASN A 56 -21.42 -30.46 -28.78
C ASN A 56 -20.36 -29.69 -27.94
N LEU A 57 -19.49 -28.93 -28.60
CA LEU A 57 -18.50 -28.08 -27.94
C LEU A 57 -19.00 -26.65 -27.71
N SER A 58 -20.18 -26.30 -28.24
CA SER A 58 -20.80 -24.99 -28.04
C SER A 58 -21.23 -24.80 -26.59
N GLY A 59 -20.80 -23.71 -25.95
CA GLY A 59 -21.05 -23.52 -24.53
C GLY A 59 -20.42 -22.28 -23.90
N TYR A 60 -20.65 -22.13 -22.60
CA TYR A 60 -20.06 -21.06 -21.80
C TYR A 60 -18.81 -21.55 -21.08
N TYR A 61 -17.63 -21.20 -21.60
CA TYR A 61 -16.34 -21.49 -20.97
C TYR A 61 -15.76 -20.24 -20.36
N CYS A 62 -15.37 -20.30 -19.08
CA CYS A 62 -14.92 -19.11 -18.34
C CYS A 62 -13.67 -18.43 -18.93
N VAL A 63 -12.72 -19.21 -19.46
CA VAL A 63 -11.48 -18.69 -20.08
C VAL A 63 -11.80 -17.98 -21.39
N THR A 64 -12.50 -18.67 -22.31
CA THR A 64 -12.95 -18.12 -23.58
C THR A 64 -13.82 -16.89 -23.38
N ALA A 65 -14.75 -16.93 -22.42
CA ALA A 65 -15.61 -15.79 -22.10
C ALA A 65 -14.81 -14.57 -21.62
N ASN A 66 -13.77 -14.80 -20.81
CA ASN A 66 -12.88 -13.74 -20.35
C ASN A 66 -12.05 -13.18 -21.51
N GLU A 67 -11.52 -14.02 -22.40
CA GLU A 67 -10.78 -13.62 -23.59
C GLU A 67 -11.65 -12.80 -24.54
N MET A 68 -12.84 -13.28 -24.91
CA MET A 68 -13.81 -12.53 -25.72
C MET A 68 -14.15 -11.17 -25.09
N ALA A 69 -14.35 -11.13 -23.76
CA ALA A 69 -14.59 -9.89 -23.04
C ALA A 69 -13.37 -8.94 -23.07
N ARG A 70 -12.15 -9.47 -22.99
CA ARG A 70 -10.90 -8.70 -23.08
C ARG A 70 -10.66 -8.19 -24.49
N GLU A 71 -10.85 -9.02 -25.52
CA GLU A 71 -10.72 -8.64 -26.91
C GLU A 71 -11.69 -7.54 -27.30
N ARG A 72 -12.97 -7.68 -26.92
CA ARG A 72 -13.98 -6.64 -27.17
C ARG A 72 -13.57 -5.31 -26.55
N ARG A 73 -13.01 -5.34 -25.34
CA ARG A 73 -12.47 -4.16 -24.66
C ARG A 73 -11.21 -3.63 -25.34
N ALA A 74 -10.32 -4.51 -25.79
CA ALA A 74 -9.10 -4.14 -26.51
C ALA A 74 -9.44 -3.44 -27.84
N LYS A 75 -10.44 -3.96 -28.57
CA LYS A 75 -10.98 -3.32 -29.78
C LYS A 75 -11.42 -1.88 -29.49
N LEU A 76 -11.94 -1.55 -28.31
CA LEU A 76 -12.35 -0.17 -27.96
C LEU A 76 -11.17 0.79 -27.70
N ARG A 77 -9.94 0.29 -27.60
CA ARG A 77 -8.76 1.14 -27.39
C ARG A 77 -8.42 1.84 -28.71
N LYS A 78 -8.79 3.13 -28.81
CA LYS A 78 -8.60 3.95 -30.02
C LYS A 78 -7.18 3.88 -30.59
N LEU A 79 -6.15 3.92 -29.73
CA LEU A 79 -4.74 3.85 -30.15
C LEU A 79 -4.28 2.45 -30.58
N ALA A 80 -4.99 1.39 -30.19
CA ALA A 80 -4.73 0.04 -30.72
C ALA A 80 -5.44 -0.17 -32.07
N ARG A 81 -6.65 0.39 -32.20
CA ARG A 81 -7.48 0.27 -33.41
C ARG A 81 -6.96 1.13 -34.57
N PHE A 82 -6.59 2.38 -34.30
CA PHE A 82 -6.24 3.35 -35.33
C PHE A 82 -4.73 3.62 -35.32
N VAL A 83 -4.03 2.91 -36.21
CA VAL A 83 -2.56 2.98 -36.33
C VAL A 83 -2.09 4.38 -36.69
N HIS A 84 -2.77 5.09 -37.61
CA HIS A 84 -2.41 6.45 -38.01
C HIS A 84 -2.50 7.44 -36.83
N VAL A 85 -3.55 7.36 -36.00
CA VAL A 85 -3.68 8.20 -34.79
C VAL A 85 -2.58 7.87 -33.80
N ARG A 86 -2.27 6.59 -33.61
CA ARG A 86 -1.18 6.15 -32.73
C ARG A 86 0.15 6.75 -33.16
N GLN A 87 0.46 6.66 -34.45
CA GLN A 87 1.71 7.18 -35.00
C GLN A 87 1.83 8.70 -34.80
N ALA A 88 0.77 9.45 -35.13
CA ALA A 88 0.74 10.90 -34.94
C ALA A 88 0.85 11.32 -33.46
N VAL A 89 0.31 10.53 -32.54
CA VAL A 89 0.48 10.76 -31.09
C VAL A 89 1.92 10.50 -30.66
N ILE A 90 2.53 9.40 -31.12
CA ILE A 90 3.93 9.05 -30.80
C ILE A 90 4.86 10.16 -31.31
N GLU A 91 4.72 10.58 -32.55
CA GLU A 91 5.52 11.64 -33.15
C GLU A 91 5.44 12.93 -32.34
N ARG A 92 4.23 13.42 -32.03
CA ARG A 92 4.07 14.65 -31.24
C ARG A 92 4.69 14.54 -29.84
N ILE A 93 4.58 13.37 -29.19
CA ILE A 93 5.22 13.13 -27.88
C ILE A 93 6.74 13.17 -28.00
N VAL A 94 7.32 12.57 -29.04
CA VAL A 94 8.77 12.60 -29.29
C VAL A 94 9.26 14.04 -29.52
N HIS A 95 8.45 14.87 -30.17
CA HIS A 95 8.69 16.32 -30.33
C HIS A 95 8.47 17.14 -29.05
N GLY A 96 8.19 16.50 -27.91
CA GLY A 96 8.09 17.16 -26.60
C GLY A 96 6.72 17.74 -26.26
N TRP A 97 5.67 17.42 -27.01
CA TRP A 97 4.31 17.87 -26.69
C TRP A 97 3.75 17.12 -25.48
N SER A 98 3.01 17.83 -24.63
CA SER A 98 2.28 17.19 -23.54
C SER A 98 1.04 16.43 -24.04
N PRO A 99 0.64 15.32 -23.41
CA PRO A 99 -0.60 14.60 -23.76
C PRO A 99 -1.85 15.49 -23.79
N GLN A 100 -1.92 16.48 -22.90
CA GLN A 100 -2.99 17.48 -22.87
C GLN A 100 -2.97 18.40 -24.10
N GLN A 101 -1.79 18.87 -24.52
CA GLN A 101 -1.64 19.69 -25.73
C GLN A 101 -2.02 18.89 -26.99
N ILE A 102 -1.64 17.62 -27.07
CA ILE A 102 -1.99 16.76 -28.21
C ILE A 102 -3.51 16.58 -28.29
N ALA A 103 -4.15 16.20 -27.19
CA ALA A 103 -5.61 16.02 -27.16
C ALA A 103 -6.36 17.33 -27.48
N GLY A 104 -5.89 18.46 -26.96
CA GLY A 104 -6.45 19.78 -27.24
C GLY A 104 -6.28 20.19 -28.70
N ARG A 105 -5.08 20.02 -29.27
CA ARG A 105 -4.77 20.33 -30.67
C ARG A 105 -5.60 19.47 -31.62
N MET A 106 -5.73 18.17 -31.34
CA MET A 106 -6.56 17.28 -32.16
C MET A 106 -8.03 17.72 -32.23
N ARG A 107 -8.56 18.23 -31.11
CA ARG A 107 -9.93 18.78 -31.06
C ARG A 107 -10.06 20.08 -31.84
N LEU A 108 -9.05 20.95 -31.78
CA LEU A 108 -9.03 22.23 -32.51
C LEU A 108 -8.96 22.01 -34.03
N GLU A 109 -8.09 21.10 -34.48
CA GLU A 109 -7.92 20.72 -35.90
C GLU A 109 -9.09 19.86 -36.44
N ARG A 110 -10.11 19.57 -35.62
CA ARG A 110 -11.29 18.77 -35.97
C ARG A 110 -10.95 17.42 -36.60
N HIS A 111 -9.96 16.72 -36.05
CA HIS A 111 -9.63 15.36 -36.50
C HIS A 111 -10.86 14.44 -36.40
N PRO A 112 -11.10 13.57 -37.39
CA PRO A 112 -12.25 12.66 -37.39
C PRO A 112 -12.23 11.72 -36.17
N ILE A 113 -11.04 11.42 -35.64
CA ILE A 113 -10.85 10.58 -34.47
C ILE A 113 -10.04 11.34 -33.42
N CYS A 114 -10.72 11.79 -32.36
CA CYS A 114 -10.08 12.43 -31.23
C CYS A 114 -9.79 11.45 -30.08
N VAL A 115 -8.66 11.66 -29.41
CA VAL A 115 -8.18 10.86 -28.27
C VAL A 115 -8.05 11.74 -27.03
N SER A 116 -8.47 11.25 -25.86
CA SER A 116 -8.28 11.97 -24.59
C SER A 116 -6.85 11.84 -24.08
N TYR A 117 -6.37 12.83 -23.33
CA TYR A 117 -5.04 12.77 -22.71
C TYR A 117 -4.87 11.55 -21.80
N GLU A 118 -5.92 11.10 -21.11
CA GLU A 118 -5.89 9.88 -20.30
C GLU A 118 -5.66 8.62 -21.14
N THR A 119 -6.21 8.57 -22.36
CA THR A 119 -5.97 7.45 -23.29
C THR A 119 -4.51 7.43 -23.74
N ILE A 120 -3.92 8.61 -23.96
CA ILE A 120 -2.49 8.75 -24.30
C ILE A 120 -1.62 8.26 -23.12
N TYR A 121 -1.93 8.66 -21.88
CA TYR A 121 -1.23 8.15 -20.70
C TYR A 121 -1.37 6.63 -20.56
N LYS A 122 -2.59 6.09 -20.68
CA LYS A 122 -2.84 4.63 -20.64
C LYS A 122 -2.03 3.87 -21.68
N PHE A 123 -1.80 4.45 -22.86
CA PHE A 123 -0.93 3.89 -23.89
C PHE A 123 0.55 4.01 -23.56
N ALA A 124 1.01 5.17 -23.08
CA ALA A 124 2.41 5.36 -22.69
C ALA A 124 2.86 4.39 -21.57
N TYR A 125 1.93 4.00 -20.69
CA TYR A 125 2.18 3.02 -19.62
C TYR A 125 1.83 1.58 -19.98
N SER A 126 1.20 1.30 -21.13
CA SER A 126 0.94 -0.09 -21.56
C SER A 126 2.20 -0.75 -22.14
N ALA A 127 2.18 -2.07 -22.31
CA ALA A 127 3.28 -2.83 -22.89
C ALA A 127 3.78 -2.23 -24.22
N ASP A 128 2.86 -1.87 -25.12
CA ASP A 128 3.17 -1.25 -26.42
C ASP A 128 3.95 0.06 -26.28
N GLY A 129 3.53 0.96 -25.38
CA GLY A 129 4.21 2.24 -25.15
C GLY A 129 5.53 2.08 -24.41
N GLN A 130 5.65 1.05 -23.56
CA GLN A 130 6.90 0.71 -22.88
C GLN A 130 7.94 0.13 -23.84
N ALA A 131 7.53 -0.69 -24.81
CA ALA A 131 8.41 -1.22 -25.86
C ALA A 131 9.11 -0.09 -26.65
N ILE A 132 8.37 0.98 -26.95
CA ILE A 132 8.87 2.19 -27.65
C ILE A 132 9.54 3.18 -26.67
N LYS A 133 9.57 2.87 -25.37
CA LYS A 133 10.09 3.75 -24.30
C LYS A 133 9.43 5.14 -24.31
N LEU A 134 8.18 5.24 -24.73
CA LEU A 134 7.44 6.49 -24.94
C LEU A 134 7.40 7.36 -23.67
N ARG A 135 7.33 6.73 -22.50
CA ARG A 135 7.42 7.37 -21.18
C ARG A 135 8.63 8.29 -21.02
N ARG A 136 9.75 8.03 -21.72
CA ARG A 136 10.96 8.87 -21.63
C ARG A 136 10.75 10.28 -22.18
N HIS A 137 9.84 10.42 -23.14
CA HIS A 137 9.52 11.65 -23.83
C HIS A 137 8.40 12.45 -23.15
N LEU A 138 7.73 11.88 -22.13
CA LEU A 138 6.67 12.57 -21.40
C LEU A 138 7.23 13.71 -20.52
N PRO A 139 6.53 14.88 -20.45
CA PRO A 139 6.95 16.01 -19.62
C PRO A 139 7.14 15.68 -18.13
N GLU A 140 6.34 14.75 -17.59
CA GLU A 140 6.37 14.34 -16.19
C GLU A 140 7.65 13.58 -15.78
N ARG A 141 8.50 13.18 -16.74
CA ARG A 141 9.81 12.59 -16.41
C ARG A 141 10.71 13.57 -15.64
N ARG A 142 10.53 14.88 -15.83
CA ARG A 142 11.37 15.88 -15.16
C ARG A 142 11.32 15.66 -13.65
N ALA A 143 12.48 15.41 -13.05
CA ALA A 143 12.59 15.19 -11.62
C ALA A 143 11.93 16.36 -10.88
N ARG A 144 10.92 16.07 -10.06
CA ARG A 144 10.29 17.07 -9.19
C ARG A 144 11.35 17.55 -8.21
N ARG A 145 11.97 18.70 -8.50
CA ARG A 145 12.98 19.31 -7.64
C ARG A 145 12.31 19.68 -6.32
N ARG A 146 12.85 19.18 -5.21
CA ARG A 146 12.46 19.64 -3.87
C ARG A 146 13.33 20.84 -3.49
N PRO A 147 12.82 21.81 -2.71
CA PRO A 147 13.63 22.92 -2.21
C PRO A 147 14.89 22.40 -1.49
N ARG A 148 16.04 23.02 -1.76
CA ARG A 148 17.37 22.58 -1.28
C ARG A 148 17.50 22.50 0.25
N HIS A 149 16.55 23.09 0.99
CA HIS A 149 16.54 23.14 2.45
C HIS A 149 15.18 22.80 3.07
N ALA A 150 14.33 22.03 2.38
CA ALA A 150 13.07 21.58 2.96
C ALA A 150 13.34 20.71 4.20
N ARG A 151 12.99 21.20 5.40
CA ARG A 151 13.07 20.44 6.65
C ARG A 151 12.20 19.20 6.51
N ARG A 152 12.79 18.00 6.48
CA ARG A 152 12.04 16.75 6.58
C ARG A 152 11.37 16.75 7.95
N ARG A 153 10.04 16.68 7.99
CA ARG A 153 9.33 16.38 9.23
C ARG A 153 9.71 14.95 9.60
N HIS A 154 10.52 14.79 10.63
CA HIS A 154 10.59 13.51 11.31
C HIS A 154 9.23 13.32 11.97
N GLY A 155 8.59 12.17 11.72
CA GLY A 155 7.35 11.82 12.40
C GLY A 155 7.54 11.76 13.91
N ARG A 156 6.48 11.40 14.64
CA ARG A 156 6.59 11.14 16.08
C ARG A 156 7.62 10.04 16.30
N ARG A 157 8.67 10.32 17.09
CA ARG A 157 9.74 9.36 17.38
C ARG A 157 9.33 8.34 18.45
N PHE A 158 8.33 8.67 19.26
CA PHE A 158 7.82 7.84 20.35
C PHE A 158 6.29 7.76 20.29
N SER A 159 5.74 6.64 20.76
CA SER A 159 4.28 6.46 20.91
C SER A 159 3.72 7.44 21.95
N PRO A 160 2.52 8.01 21.75
CA PRO A 160 1.83 8.79 22.78
C PRO A 160 1.67 8.05 24.11
N GLU A 161 1.57 6.72 24.08
CA GLU A 161 1.45 5.86 25.27
C GLU A 161 2.70 5.87 26.16
N LEU A 162 3.87 6.15 25.58
CA LEU A 162 5.16 6.20 26.30
C LEU A 162 5.49 7.62 26.79
N ASN A 163 4.48 8.49 26.90
CA ASN A 163 4.66 9.84 27.40
C ASN A 163 4.88 9.83 28.92
N ILE A 164 5.79 10.68 29.40
CA ILE A 164 6.07 10.87 30.84
C ILE A 164 4.79 11.21 31.61
N LEU A 165 3.83 11.88 30.97
CA LEU A 165 2.52 12.20 31.56
C LEU A 165 1.68 10.96 31.90
N HIS A 166 1.95 9.81 31.29
CA HIS A 166 1.22 8.55 31.50
C HIS A 166 2.04 7.53 32.30
N ARG A 167 3.06 7.98 33.05
CA ARG A 167 3.85 7.08 33.90
C ARG A 167 3.00 6.51 35.04
N PRO A 168 3.22 5.25 35.46
CA PRO A 168 2.54 4.69 36.64
C PRO A 168 2.81 5.49 37.91
N ASP A 169 1.84 5.54 38.82
CA ASP A 169 1.94 6.29 40.08
C ASP A 169 3.10 5.79 40.96
N THR A 170 3.43 4.50 40.90
CA THR A 170 4.58 3.92 41.59
C THR A 170 5.91 4.58 41.22
N VAL A 171 6.05 4.98 39.95
CA VAL A 171 7.22 5.73 39.43
C VAL A 171 7.11 7.21 39.81
N ALA A 172 5.90 7.77 39.80
CA ALA A 172 5.67 9.17 40.14
C ALA A 172 5.94 9.49 41.62
N GLU A 173 5.56 8.58 42.51
CA GLU A 173 5.73 8.70 43.96
C GLU A 173 7.18 8.47 44.42
N ARG A 174 8.04 7.89 43.55
CA ARG A 174 9.48 7.66 43.80
C ARG A 174 9.77 6.86 45.09
N LYS A 175 8.86 5.96 45.47
CA LYS A 175 8.97 5.16 46.70
C LYS A 175 9.68 3.80 46.49
N GLN A 176 9.78 3.32 45.26
CA GLN A 176 10.38 2.02 44.93
C GLN A 176 11.85 2.13 44.53
N PHE A 177 12.67 1.21 45.03
CA PHE A 177 14.08 1.07 44.64
C PHE A 177 14.21 0.56 43.20
N GLY A 178 15.27 0.99 42.49
CA GLY A 178 15.60 0.49 41.15
C GLY A 178 15.12 1.38 39.98
N HIS A 179 14.41 2.47 40.24
CA HIS A 179 14.07 3.46 39.21
C HIS A 179 15.21 4.47 39.00
N TRP A 180 15.56 4.69 37.73
CA TRP A 180 16.55 5.67 37.30
C TRP A 180 15.86 6.75 36.46
N GLU A 181 15.98 8.01 36.88
CA GLU A 181 15.53 9.16 36.09
C GLU A 181 16.75 9.87 35.50
N CYS A 182 16.68 10.20 34.20
CA CYS A 182 17.73 10.92 33.49
C CYS A 182 17.15 12.18 32.85
N ASP A 183 17.53 13.35 33.35
CA ASP A 183 17.16 14.63 32.77
C ASP A 183 18.19 15.06 31.74
N LEU A 184 17.72 15.49 30.57
CA LEU A 184 18.55 16.08 29.53
C LEU A 184 18.34 17.59 29.49
N ILE A 185 19.34 18.34 29.93
CA ILE A 185 19.37 19.79 29.82
C ILE A 185 19.98 20.14 28.45
N GLN A 186 19.16 20.71 27.57
CA GLN A 186 19.59 21.21 26.27
C GLN A 186 19.84 22.71 26.32
N PHE A 187 21.05 23.13 26.00
CA PHE A 187 21.40 24.55 25.93
C PHE A 187 20.96 25.16 24.59
N ARG A 188 20.71 26.48 24.59
CA ARG A 188 20.47 27.24 23.35
C ARG A 188 21.68 27.07 22.43
N LYS A 189 21.43 26.90 21.12
CA LYS A 189 22.49 26.66 20.10
C LYS A 189 23.65 27.66 20.11
N LYS A 190 23.41 28.90 20.58
CA LYS A 190 24.45 29.93 20.72
C LYS A 190 25.56 29.55 21.71
N PHE A 191 25.31 28.64 22.63
CA PHE A 191 26.26 28.16 23.64
C PHE A 191 26.96 26.84 23.24
N GLY A 192 26.82 26.41 21.98
CA GLY A 192 27.50 25.22 21.44
C GLY A 192 26.63 23.97 21.34
N LYS A 193 27.27 22.83 21.05
CA LYS A 193 26.62 21.52 20.81
C LYS A 193 26.60 20.61 22.04
N ALA A 194 27.04 21.11 23.19
CA ALA A 194 27.10 20.33 24.42
C ALA A 194 25.71 20.26 25.06
N ASN A 195 25.25 19.03 25.33
CA ASN A 195 24.09 18.78 26.19
C ASN A 195 24.60 18.15 27.49
N VAL A 196 23.96 18.48 28.60
CA VAL A 196 24.28 17.88 29.90
C VAL A 196 23.15 16.93 30.25
N THR A 197 23.52 15.68 30.57
CA THR A 197 22.59 14.71 31.12
C THR A 197 22.89 14.56 32.60
N TRP A 198 21.87 14.73 33.43
CA TRP A 198 21.95 14.45 34.86
C TRP A 198 21.11 13.22 35.17
N ALA A 199 21.64 12.31 35.97
CA ALA A 199 21.00 11.03 36.28
C ALA A 199 20.90 10.86 37.78
N ASN A 200 19.71 10.54 38.26
CA ASN A 200 19.45 10.19 39.65
C ASN A 200 19.06 8.74 39.77
N ALA A 201 19.62 8.09 40.78
CA ALA A 201 19.07 6.87 41.32
C ALA A 201 18.18 7.24 42.51
N HIS A 202 16.97 6.67 42.57
CA HIS A 202 16.14 6.79 43.76
C HIS A 202 16.64 5.81 44.83
N THR A 203 16.96 6.36 46.01
CA THR A 203 17.41 5.68 47.24
C THR A 203 18.63 4.77 47.09
N SER A 204 19.82 5.31 47.39
CA SER A 204 20.95 4.51 47.90
C SER A 204 21.81 5.38 48.83
N PRO A 205 22.03 4.98 50.09
CA PRO A 205 23.17 5.46 50.84
C PRO A 205 24.41 4.82 50.19
N TRP A 206 25.29 5.65 49.63
CA TRP A 206 26.58 5.28 49.03
C TRP A 206 26.55 4.75 47.58
N GLN A 207 26.85 5.64 46.63
CA GLN A 207 27.89 5.46 45.60
C GLN A 207 28.01 6.74 44.73
N ARG A 208 29.22 7.32 44.64
CA ARG A 208 29.51 8.51 43.80
C ARG A 208 29.59 8.14 42.31
N PRO A 209 28.91 8.84 41.39
CA PRO A 209 29.08 8.62 39.96
C PRO A 209 30.43 9.16 39.47
N ARG A 210 31.21 8.35 38.74
CA ARG A 210 32.41 8.79 38.02
C ARG A 210 32.03 9.65 36.79
N ARG A 211 32.63 10.84 36.69
CA ARG A 211 32.46 11.80 35.58
C ARG A 211 32.95 11.18 34.26
N LYS A 212 32.07 10.99 33.27
CA LYS A 212 32.46 10.63 31.88
C LYS A 212 32.14 11.77 30.91
N LYS A 213 33.12 12.16 30.08
CA LYS A 213 32.92 13.09 28.97
C LYS A 213 32.07 12.42 27.88
N ALA A 214 30.98 13.06 27.48
CA ALA A 214 30.09 12.57 26.44
C ALA A 214 30.82 12.49 25.08
N ARG A 215 31.02 11.27 24.57
CA ARG A 215 31.25 11.03 23.14
C ARG A 215 29.91 10.59 22.52
N GLY A 216 29.69 10.98 21.27
CA GLY A 216 28.39 11.05 20.59
C GLY A 216 27.43 9.87 20.79
N ALA A 217 26.14 10.19 20.68
CA ALA A 217 24.98 9.34 20.91
C ALA A 217 24.95 8.04 20.08
N ARG A 218 25.74 7.03 20.47
CA ARG A 218 25.66 5.63 20.01
C ARG A 218 26.21 4.70 21.09
N GLN A 219 25.66 4.70 22.30
CA GLN A 219 25.91 3.67 23.32
C GLN A 219 24.97 3.88 24.51
N ALA A 220 23.69 3.52 24.36
CA ALA A 220 22.75 3.41 25.48
C ALA A 220 22.31 1.95 25.75
N ASN A 221 22.43 1.05 24.76
CA ASN A 221 22.04 -0.36 24.89
C ASN A 221 23.18 -1.29 25.34
N ARG A 222 24.07 -0.85 26.23
CA ARG A 222 25.19 -1.72 26.70
C ARG A 222 25.38 -1.68 28.22
N LEU A 223 24.27 -1.49 28.96
CA LEU A 223 24.24 -1.43 30.42
C LEU A 223 23.36 -2.52 31.07
N SER A 224 22.63 -3.34 30.30
CA SER A 224 21.81 -4.44 30.82
C SER A 224 22.57 -5.74 31.10
N ASP A 225 23.77 -5.92 30.53
CA ASP A 225 24.38 -7.26 30.42
C ASP A 225 25.50 -7.53 31.43
N ARG A 226 25.59 -6.79 32.55
CA ARG A 226 26.71 -6.93 33.50
C ARG A 226 26.35 -6.98 34.99
N THR A 227 25.12 -7.34 35.32
CA THR A 227 24.74 -7.69 36.69
C THR A 227 24.19 -9.11 36.67
N GLY A 228 24.94 -10.05 37.27
CA GLY A 228 24.49 -11.43 37.46
C GLY A 228 23.24 -11.51 38.35
N PRO A 229 22.57 -12.67 38.40
CA PRO A 229 21.33 -12.82 39.16
C PRO A 229 21.59 -12.71 40.67
N ASP A 230 20.67 -12.04 41.37
CA ASP A 230 20.66 -11.87 42.83
C ASP A 230 20.39 -13.21 43.55
N PRO A 231 21.08 -13.52 44.67
CA PRO A 231 21.06 -14.84 45.31
C PRO A 231 19.91 -15.07 46.32
N SER A 232 18.80 -14.34 46.25
CA SER A 232 17.74 -14.40 47.26
C SER A 232 16.50 -15.25 46.90
N ALA A 233 16.55 -16.03 45.82
CA ALA A 233 15.46 -16.94 45.45
C ALA A 233 15.82 -18.41 45.69
N SER A 234 15.89 -18.83 46.96
CA SER A 234 15.99 -20.23 47.36
C SER A 234 15.48 -20.36 48.80
N THR A 235 14.70 -21.41 49.10
CA THR A 235 13.99 -21.71 50.37
C THR A 235 12.71 -20.87 50.53
N GLU A 236 11.46 -21.36 50.64
CA GLU A 236 10.85 -22.61 51.15
C GLU A 236 9.64 -22.98 50.24
N ALA A 237 9.53 -24.21 49.73
CA ALA A 237 8.97 -25.42 50.35
C ALA A 237 7.43 -25.46 50.41
N ASP A 238 6.88 -26.33 49.55
CA ASP A 238 5.76 -27.24 49.74
C ASP A 238 4.73 -26.98 50.85
N SER A 239 3.46 -26.84 50.46
CA SER A 239 2.34 -27.59 51.06
C SER A 239 1.04 -27.39 50.28
N GLN A 240 0.55 -28.48 49.66
CA GLN A 240 -0.87 -28.92 49.57
C GLN A 240 -1.89 -27.97 48.90
N SER A 241 -2.89 -28.36 48.11
CA SER A 241 -3.62 -29.62 47.93
C SER A 241 -4.57 -29.48 46.73
N HIS A 242 -4.93 -30.63 46.15
CA HIS A 242 -5.94 -30.86 45.13
C HIS A 242 -7.32 -30.20 45.32
N SER A 243 -7.92 -29.77 44.19
CA SER A 243 -9.35 -29.91 43.83
C SER A 243 -9.51 -29.38 42.39
N HIS A 244 -9.52 -30.22 41.34
CA HIS A 244 -10.64 -30.96 40.74
C HIS A 244 -11.91 -30.14 40.47
N TRP A 245 -12.60 -30.53 39.38
CA TRP A 245 -13.94 -30.15 38.86
C TRP A 245 -13.94 -29.25 37.62
N PRO A 246 -14.95 -29.38 36.75
CA PRO A 246 -15.02 -30.26 35.59
C PRO A 246 -14.91 -29.54 34.23
#